data_AF-A0A6G0NRM9-F1
#
_entry.id   AF-A0A6G0NRM9-F1
#
_cell.length_a   1.000
_cell.length_b   1.000
_cell.length_c   1.000
_cell.angle_alpha   90.00
_cell.angle_beta   90.00
_cell.angle_gamma   90.00
#
_symmetry.space_group_name_H-M   'P 1'
#
loop_
_entity.id
_entity.type
_entity.pdbx_description
1 polymer ?
#
loop_
_entity_poly.entity_id
_entity_poly.type
_entity_poly.pdbx_seq_one_letter_code
_entity_poly.pdbx_strand_id
1 'polypeptide(L)'
;MPRRVNWRERAVDAAEAEAVLASLKSFDINKSQTMACTICPGAEHKMRYRLLDCSSEPCSEASSLKCAWRGKMVTCLDSEHASIFEFGDHNSSTASPGR
;
A
#
# COMPACT_ATOMS: atom_id res chain seq x y z
N MET A 1 -18.71 14.17 2.72
CA MET A 1 -18.43 12.75 2.43
C MET A 1 -16.95 12.59 2.13
N PRO A 2 -16.27 11.54 2.62
CA PRO A 2 -14.86 11.30 2.26
C PRO A 2 -14.73 11.17 0.74
N ARG A 3 -13.74 11.83 0.14
CA ARG A 3 -13.48 11.70 -1.31
C ARG A 3 -13.20 10.23 -1.63
N ARG A 4 -13.94 9.66 -2.58
CA ARG A 4 -13.66 8.33 -3.12
C ARG A 4 -12.41 8.41 -3.98
N VAL A 5 -11.36 7.76 -3.52
CA VAL A 5 -10.10 7.61 -4.24
C VAL A 5 -10.22 6.36 -5.11
N ASN A 6 -9.89 6.46 -6.40
CA ASN A 6 -9.90 5.32 -7.32
C ASN A 6 -8.57 4.57 -7.15
N TRP A 7 -8.59 3.56 -6.30
CA TRP A 7 -7.44 2.71 -6.01
C TRP A 7 -7.22 1.71 -7.15
N ARG A 8 -6.00 1.67 -7.70
CA ARG A 8 -5.57 0.66 -8.69
C ARG A 8 -5.06 -0.57 -7.96
N GLU A 9 -5.66 -1.74 -8.20
CA GLU A 9 -5.21 -3.01 -7.62
C GLU A 9 -3.89 -3.49 -8.26
N ARG A 10 -2.99 -4.06 -7.46
CA ARG A 10 -1.67 -4.54 -7.89
C ARG A 10 -1.39 -5.99 -7.58
N ALA A 11 -1.91 -6.49 -6.47
CA ALA A 11 -1.78 -7.88 -6.05
C ALA A 11 -3.01 -8.27 -5.25
N VAL A 12 -3.39 -9.54 -5.34
CA VAL A 12 -4.53 -10.08 -4.59
C VAL A 12 -4.12 -11.15 -3.59
N ASP A 13 -3.08 -11.95 -3.82
CA ASP A 13 -2.64 -13.00 -2.88
C ASP A 13 -1.33 -12.68 -2.12
N ALA A 14 -0.99 -13.52 -1.14
CA ALA A 14 0.18 -13.31 -0.29
C ALA A 14 1.52 -13.32 -1.05
N ALA A 15 1.71 -14.25 -1.99
CA ALA A 15 2.97 -14.38 -2.72
C ALA A 15 3.16 -13.23 -3.72
N GLU A 16 2.10 -12.87 -4.44
CA GLU A 16 2.07 -11.69 -5.30
C GLU A 16 2.26 -10.41 -4.50
N ALA A 17 1.64 -10.30 -3.32
CA ALA A 17 1.76 -9.13 -2.47
C ALA A 17 3.19 -8.91 -1.98
N GLU A 18 3.91 -9.97 -1.58
CA GLU A 18 5.31 -9.85 -1.20
C GLU A 18 6.19 -9.38 -2.36
N ALA A 19 6.02 -9.97 -3.55
CA ALA A 19 6.77 -9.56 -4.74
C ALA A 19 6.47 -8.10 -5.12
N VAL A 20 5.19 -7.68 -5.05
CA VAL A 20 4.80 -6.29 -5.28
C VAL A 20 5.44 -5.38 -4.24
N LEU A 21 5.39 -5.70 -2.94
CA LEU A 21 6.00 -4.88 -1.89
C LEU A 21 7.51 -4.71 -2.08
N ALA A 22 8.20 -5.77 -2.45
CA ALA A 22 9.63 -5.72 -2.74
C ALA A 22 9.95 -4.85 -3.96
N SER A 23 9.02 -4.72 -4.90
CA SER A 23 9.18 -3.87 -6.09
C SER A 23 8.85 -2.39 -5.85
N LEU A 24 8.15 -2.05 -4.76
CA LEU A 24 7.81 -0.68 -4.43
C LEU A 24 9.04 0.13 -4.02
N LYS A 25 9.03 1.43 -4.30
CA LYS A 25 9.98 2.37 -3.69
C LYS A 25 9.80 2.42 -2.18
N SER A 26 10.79 2.91 -1.46
CA SER A 26 10.71 3.14 -0.01
C SER A 26 9.42 3.85 0.38
N PHE A 27 8.73 3.28 1.37
CA PHE A 27 7.47 3.79 1.88
C PHE A 27 7.42 3.68 3.41
N ASP A 28 6.62 4.55 4.02
CA ASP A 28 6.30 4.51 5.44
C ASP A 28 4.84 4.13 5.65
N ILE A 29 4.55 3.45 6.76
CA ILE A 29 3.18 3.14 7.17
C ILE A 29 2.62 4.36 7.89
N ASN A 30 1.83 5.17 7.19
CA ASN A 30 1.14 6.33 7.76
C ASN A 30 0.01 5.89 8.71
N LYS A 31 -0.76 4.86 8.33
CA LYS A 31 -1.86 4.34 9.13
C LYS A 31 -1.80 2.82 9.22
N SER A 32 -2.09 2.27 10.40
CA SER A 32 -2.20 0.83 10.63
C SER A 32 -3.33 0.59 11.63
N GLN A 33 -4.37 -0.12 11.22
CA GLN A 33 -5.52 -0.45 12.08
C GLN A 33 -6.05 -1.83 11.76
N THR A 34 -6.75 -2.44 12.73
CA THR A 34 -7.54 -3.64 12.47
C THR A 34 -8.98 -3.28 12.15
N MET A 35 -9.62 -4.08 11.30
CA MET A 35 -11.04 -3.95 10.97
C MET A 35 -11.63 -5.32 10.62
N ALA A 36 -12.95 -5.41 10.46
CA ALA A 36 -13.61 -6.62 9.99
C ALA A 36 -13.01 -7.08 8.66
N CYS A 37 -12.77 -8.38 8.51
CA CYS A 37 -12.19 -8.92 7.29
C CYS A 37 -13.19 -8.82 6.13
N THR A 38 -12.78 -8.16 5.05
CA THR A 38 -13.56 -8.08 3.81
C THR A 38 -13.00 -8.95 2.69
N ILE A 39 -11.88 -9.64 2.95
CA ILE A 39 -11.26 -10.60 2.03
C ILE A 39 -12.03 -11.92 2.09
N CYS A 40 -12.31 -12.38 3.30
CA CYS A 40 -12.99 -13.65 3.54
C CYS A 40 -14.51 -13.43 3.66
N PRO A 41 -15.34 -14.06 2.82
CA PRO A 41 -16.80 -13.94 2.91
C PRO A 41 -17.33 -14.41 4.27
N GLY A 42 -18.14 -13.58 4.94
CA GLY A 42 -18.76 -13.93 6.23
C GLY A 42 -17.78 -14.04 7.41
N ALA A 43 -16.56 -13.51 7.28
CA ALA A 43 -15.54 -13.64 8.33
C ALA A 43 -15.87 -12.89 9.62
N GLU A 44 -15.73 -13.60 10.75
CA GLU A 44 -15.76 -13.02 12.10
C GLU A 44 -14.37 -12.54 12.57
N HIS A 45 -13.31 -12.97 11.88
CA HIS A 45 -11.94 -12.55 12.17
C HIS A 45 -11.64 -11.14 11.63
N LYS A 46 -10.48 -10.61 12.01
CA LYS A 46 -10.03 -9.27 11.62
C LYS A 46 -9.05 -9.33 10.45
N MET A 47 -9.01 -8.23 9.69
CA MET A 47 -7.92 -7.92 8.78
C MET A 47 -7.18 -6.68 9.26
N ARG A 48 -5.94 -6.49 8.80
CA ARG A 48 -5.15 -5.29 9.03
C ARG A 48 -5.17 -4.42 7.79
N TYR A 49 -5.66 -3.20 7.96
CA TYR A 49 -5.66 -2.15 6.96
C TYR A 49 -4.48 -1.22 7.21
N ARG A 50 -3.64 -1.00 6.19
CA ARG A 50 -2.52 -0.06 6.22
C ARG A 50 -2.59 0.95 5.08
N LEU A 51 -2.26 2.20 5.37
CA LEU A 51 -2.00 3.23 4.37
C LEU A 51 -0.51 3.53 4.35
N LEU A 52 0.03 3.63 3.14
CA LEU A 52 1.44 3.85 2.87
C LEU A 52 1.62 5.22 2.21
N ASP A 53 2.65 5.94 2.64
CA ASP A 53 3.12 7.15 1.97
C ASP A 53 4.52 6.91 1.42
N CYS A 54 4.85 7.53 0.28
CA CYS A 54 6.18 7.48 -0.30
C CYS A 54 7.21 8.15 0.63
N SER A 55 8.30 7.45 0.93
CA SER A 55 9.49 7.96 1.64
C SER A 55 10.78 7.85 0.81
N SER A 56 10.62 7.62 -0.51
CA SER A 56 11.71 7.55 -1.49
C SER A 56 12.47 8.87 -1.61
N GLU A 57 13.78 8.83 -1.35
CA GLU A 57 14.69 9.97 -1.52
C GLU A 57 14.67 10.57 -2.94
N PRO A 58 14.74 9.76 -4.02
CA PRO A 58 14.56 10.28 -5.38
C PRO A 58 13.25 11.05 -5.60
N CYS A 59 12.16 10.69 -4.91
CA CYS A 59 10.89 11.41 -5.01
C CYS A 59 10.90 12.73 -4.24
N SER A 60 11.63 12.81 -3.13
CA SER A 60 11.79 14.05 -2.36
C SER A 60 12.77 15.03 -3.03
N GLU A 61 13.77 14.55 -3.74
CA GLU A 61 14.69 15.42 -4.49
C GLU A 61 14.05 15.97 -5.77
N ALA A 62 13.22 15.17 -6.45
CA ALA A 62 12.56 15.57 -7.68
C ALA A 62 11.51 16.68 -7.51
N SER A 63 11.01 16.90 -6.28
CA SER A 63 10.01 17.94 -6.01
C SER A 63 10.00 18.35 -4.55
N SER A 64 9.84 19.66 -4.30
CA SER A 64 9.63 20.22 -2.96
C SER A 64 8.25 19.89 -2.38
N LEU A 65 7.32 19.41 -3.20
CA LEU A 65 6.00 18.96 -2.77
C LEU A 65 6.03 17.50 -2.35
N LYS A 66 5.23 17.15 -1.34
CA LYS A 66 5.03 15.77 -0.92
C LYS A 66 4.60 14.92 -2.11
N CYS A 67 5.26 13.77 -2.28
CA CYS A 67 4.95 12.80 -3.32
C CYS A 67 3.45 12.42 -3.30
N ALA A 68 2.83 12.48 -4.46
CA ALA A 68 1.39 12.24 -4.61
C ALA A 68 1.01 10.76 -4.49
N TRP A 69 1.97 9.86 -4.72
CA TRP A 69 1.78 8.42 -4.58
C TRP A 69 1.34 8.03 -3.17
N ARG A 70 0.38 7.11 -3.11
CA ARG A 70 -0.04 6.41 -1.89
C ARG A 70 -0.25 4.95 -2.16
N GLY A 71 0.09 4.14 -1.17
CA GLY A 71 -0.24 2.72 -1.13
C GLY A 71 -1.35 2.42 -0.12
N LYS A 72 -2.06 1.33 -0.37
CA LYS A 72 -2.99 0.72 0.58
C LYS A 72 -2.70 -0.77 0.59
N MET A 73 -2.59 -1.34 1.78
CA MET A 73 -2.46 -2.78 1.98
C MET A 73 -3.57 -3.26 2.89
N VAL A 74 -4.18 -4.38 2.53
CA VAL A 74 -5.18 -5.06 3.34
C VAL A 74 -4.73 -6.50 3.51
N THR A 75 -4.47 -6.93 4.74
CA THR A 75 -3.95 -8.27 5.03
C THR A 75 -4.91 -8.99 5.97
N CYS A 76 -5.45 -10.13 5.55
CA CYS A 76 -6.19 -11.02 6.43
C CYS A 76 -5.28 -11.48 7.58
N LEU A 77 -5.73 -11.43 8.84
CA LEU A 77 -4.90 -11.86 9.97
C LEU A 77 -4.96 -13.38 10.22
N ASP A 78 -5.83 -14.08 9.51
CA ASP A 78 -6.03 -15.53 9.67
C ASP A 78 -5.38 -16.30 8.52
N SER A 79 -5.69 -15.92 7.27
CA SER A 79 -5.15 -16.57 6.07
C SER A 79 -3.90 -15.90 5.49
N GLU A 80 -3.45 -14.78 6.07
CA GLU A 80 -2.32 -13.96 5.61
C GLU A 80 -2.45 -13.40 4.18
N HIS A 81 -3.54 -13.70 3.48
CA HIS A 81 -3.87 -13.17 2.16
C HIS A 81 -3.86 -11.64 2.19
N ALA A 82 -3.13 -11.04 1.25
CA ALA A 82 -2.89 -9.61 1.21
C ALA A 82 -3.24 -9.03 -0.16
N SER A 83 -4.00 -7.94 -0.17
CA SER A 83 -4.28 -7.18 -1.39
C SER A 83 -3.63 -5.81 -1.30
N ILE A 84 -2.96 -5.40 -2.37
CA ILE A 84 -2.22 -4.14 -2.47
C ILE A 84 -2.84 -3.26 -3.54
N PHE A 85 -2.98 -1.98 -3.20
CA PHE A 85 -3.51 -0.97 -4.09
C PHE A 85 -2.65 0.28 -4.09
N GLU A 86 -2.66 0.99 -5.21
CA GLU A 86 -1.94 2.25 -5.39
C GLU A 86 -2.85 3.37 -5.85
N PHE A 87 -2.50 4.60 -5.50
CA PHE A 87 -3.15 5.81 -5.98
C PHE A 87 -2.10 6.90 -6.24
N GLY A 88 -2.32 7.70 -7.28
CA GLY A 88 -1.37 8.72 -7.71
C GLY A 88 -0.10 8.10 -8.30
N ASP A 89 0.84 8.96 -8.63
CA ASP A 89 2.11 8.59 -9.23
C ASP A 89 3.27 9.15 -8.40
N HIS A 90 4.43 8.51 -8.52
CA HIS A 90 5.65 8.97 -7.88
C HIS A 90 6.19 10.22 -8.58
N ASN A 91 6.81 11.11 -7.81
CA ASN A 91 7.48 12.30 -8.36
C ASN A 91 8.71 11.94 -9.23
N SER A 92 9.28 10.75 -9.04
CA SER A 92 10.46 10.27 -9.75
C SER A 92 10.30 8.82 -10.17
N SER A 93 10.77 8.47 -11.37
CA SER A 93 10.83 7.08 -11.85
C SER A 93 12.03 6.31 -11.27
N THR A 94 13.08 7.00 -10.81
CA THR A 94 14.30 6.39 -10.24
C THR A 94 14.01 5.53 -9.02
N ALA A 95 14.33 4.23 -9.07
CA ALA A 95 14.14 3.32 -7.95
C ALA A 95 14.80 3.86 -6.66
N SER A 96 14.22 3.54 -5.50
CA SER A 96 14.91 3.78 -4.23
C SER A 96 16.09 2.82 -4.08
N PRO A 97 17.15 3.19 -3.36
CA PRO A 97 18.09 2.22 -2.81
C PRO A 97 17.30 1.14 -2.06
N GLY A 98 17.64 -0.14 -2.31
CA GLY A 98 16.95 -1.27 -1.70
C GLY A 98 16.94 -1.16 -0.17
N ARG A 99 15.85 -1.63 0.44
CA ARG A 99 15.70 -1.71 1.90
C ARG A 99 16.49 -2.87 2.48
#